data_AF-A0A7C7DD41-F1
#
_entry.id   AF-A0A7C7DD41-F1
#
_cell.length_a   1.000
_cell.length_b   1.000
_cell.length_c   1.000
_cell.angle_alpha   90.00
_cell.angle_beta   90.00
_cell.angle_gamma   90.00
#
_symmetry.space_group_name_H-M   'P 1'
#
loop_
_entity.id
_entity.type
_entity.pdbx_description
1 polymer ?
#
loop_
_entity_poly.entity_id
_entity_poly.type
_entity_poly.pdbx_seq_one_letter_code
_entity_poly.pdbx_strand_id
1 'polypeptide(L)'
;MPQKVTLESLYCPFCPVGYHVPLGWPNVHDIAEWAGLEMRAYSSWTADDASPDVPAHVRQVLRQSRAGEKAWAHYTITWLDGQAYQWTAAVDPPYDRIVHDLNRRGFELETVEELETRRSAGLGVGSSGDIPDAKVAVLGCRLGVPPMDDPRVRRNVLLLAACRTGRIPGFFHPRLYESPVHPAEQVDGVIPRGIRLRMVYEDELPEVPALAEAIRREWEEYGIRVETVPMGRWHARQAVARDLFHAFLLVFSLPLDPTRHGTSQMYGSRGMYNYTALSDAGVDQALRRIRRASAGEDLRSLAAEVDRIVNESSVAVHLKELTGDLRGVEGASLAPGPLRIREITLDDAAYGVCGLISPWQCVYPYPKAGMSPSYPFWKEMILEYGTMGLLAMQGDTCVGMITFLPKPVARRIGYATCSSNEDLERTLNIICINVGQTALRQGRGSALLRAAEDYARSRGYVRIEAFAAEEECEEQRIHWQSQTLFRRLGFACDPDSRGPWWTPHLFYKRLV
;
A
#
# COMPACT_ATOMS: atom_id res chain seq x y z
N MET A 1 -28.15 -27.42 4.27
CA MET A 1 -27.33 -26.50 5.09
C MET A 1 -25.88 -26.71 4.68
N PRO A 2 -25.13 -25.63 4.36
CA PRO A 2 -23.73 -25.77 4.00
C PRO A 2 -22.95 -26.43 5.14
N GLN A 3 -21.95 -27.23 4.78
CA GLN A 3 -21.07 -27.87 5.74
C GLN A 3 -20.33 -26.81 6.56
N LYS A 4 -20.09 -27.05 7.86
CA LYS A 4 -19.29 -26.14 8.68
C LYS A 4 -17.85 -26.13 8.14
N VAL A 5 -17.42 -24.99 7.61
CA VAL A 5 -16.07 -24.79 7.07
C VAL A 5 -15.31 -23.82 7.96
N THR A 6 -14.02 -24.08 8.13
CA THR A 6 -13.07 -23.21 8.81
C THR A 6 -12.21 -22.49 7.77
N LEU A 7 -12.10 -21.17 7.92
CA LEU A 7 -11.26 -20.33 7.09
C LEU A 7 -10.23 -19.61 7.96
N GLU A 8 -8.96 -19.83 7.67
CA GLU A 8 -7.85 -19.34 8.48
C GLU A 8 -6.79 -18.71 7.57
N SER A 9 -6.09 -17.67 8.01
CA SER A 9 -5.09 -16.99 7.19
C SER A 9 -3.88 -16.59 8.03
N LEU A 10 -2.69 -17.04 7.61
CA LEU A 10 -1.39 -16.62 8.13
C LEU A 10 -0.80 -15.63 7.14
N TYR A 11 -0.40 -14.47 7.62
CA TYR A 11 0.13 -13.41 6.79
C TYR A 11 1.40 -12.79 7.33
N CYS A 12 2.21 -12.33 6.38
CA CYS A 12 3.43 -11.61 6.62
C CYS A 12 3.09 -10.18 7.04
N PRO A 13 3.66 -9.64 8.13
CA PRO A 13 3.38 -8.26 8.58
C PRO A 13 3.83 -7.22 7.54
N PHE A 14 4.72 -7.59 6.61
CA PHE A 14 5.19 -6.76 5.50
C PHE A 14 4.28 -6.82 4.26
N CYS A 15 3.46 -7.85 4.15
CA CYS A 15 2.60 -8.11 2.99
C CYS A 15 1.12 -8.29 3.38
N PRO A 16 0.47 -7.37 4.13
CA PRO A 16 -0.98 -7.47 4.32
C PRO A 16 -1.74 -7.04 3.06
N VAL A 17 -1.07 -6.96 1.90
CA VAL A 17 -1.73 -7.14 0.59
C VAL A 17 -2.50 -8.47 0.54
N GLY A 18 -2.15 -9.43 1.42
CA GLY A 18 -2.99 -10.57 1.82
C GLY A 18 -4.41 -10.26 2.32
N TYR A 19 -4.66 -9.02 2.73
CA TYR A 19 -5.92 -8.53 3.28
C TYR A 19 -6.65 -7.66 2.24
N HIS A 20 -5.91 -6.95 1.39
CA HIS A 20 -6.44 -6.03 0.39
C HIS A 20 -5.52 -6.02 -0.85
N VAL A 21 -5.82 -6.89 -1.83
CA VAL A 21 -5.04 -7.05 -3.07
C VAL A 21 -5.23 -5.81 -3.97
N PRO A 22 -4.21 -5.37 -4.76
CA PRO A 22 -4.25 -4.12 -5.51
C PRO A 22 -5.00 -4.19 -6.85
N LEU A 23 -5.52 -5.36 -7.22
CA LEU A 23 -6.22 -5.60 -8.48
C LEU A 23 -7.69 -5.76 -8.16
N GLY A 24 -8.58 -5.22 -9.00
CA GLY A 24 -10.03 -5.01 -8.78
C GLY A 24 -10.91 -6.25 -8.55
N TRP A 25 -10.39 -7.24 -7.85
CA TRP A 25 -10.95 -8.56 -7.60
C TRP A 25 -11.30 -8.71 -6.12
N PRO A 26 -12.35 -9.48 -5.79
CA PRO A 26 -12.71 -9.73 -4.40
C PRO A 26 -11.56 -10.50 -3.71
N ASN A 27 -11.27 -10.15 -2.46
CA ASN A 27 -10.22 -10.81 -1.69
C ASN A 27 -10.80 -11.93 -0.81
N VAL A 28 -9.93 -12.63 -0.07
CA VAL A 28 -10.35 -13.74 0.81
C VAL A 28 -11.36 -13.32 1.89
N HIS A 29 -11.35 -12.06 2.35
CA HIS A 29 -12.39 -11.56 3.26
C HIS A 29 -13.73 -11.38 2.57
N ASP A 30 -13.74 -10.93 1.31
CA ASP A 30 -14.98 -10.84 0.55
C ASP A 30 -15.57 -12.24 0.38
N ILE A 31 -14.76 -13.26 0.04
CA ILE A 31 -15.18 -14.66 0.02
C ILE A 31 -15.79 -15.07 1.38
N ALA A 32 -15.05 -14.82 2.47
CA ALA A 32 -15.49 -15.20 3.81
C ALA A 32 -16.84 -14.55 4.13
N GLU A 33 -16.96 -13.26 3.89
CA GLU A 33 -18.17 -12.49 4.17
C GLU A 33 -19.35 -12.96 3.30
N TRP A 34 -19.13 -13.22 2.01
CA TRP A 34 -20.18 -13.66 1.08
C TRP A 34 -20.65 -15.08 1.38
N ALA A 35 -19.72 -15.93 1.82
CA ALA A 35 -20.02 -17.28 2.28
C ALA A 35 -20.62 -17.32 3.69
N GLY A 36 -20.70 -16.18 4.40
CA GLY A 36 -21.13 -16.14 5.81
C GLY A 36 -20.17 -16.86 6.76
N LEU A 37 -18.89 -16.92 6.40
CA LEU A 37 -17.81 -17.57 7.15
C LEU A 37 -17.05 -16.56 8.01
N GLU A 38 -16.67 -17.00 9.21
CA GLU A 38 -15.71 -16.29 10.04
C GLU A 38 -14.28 -16.68 9.62
N MET A 39 -13.43 -15.68 9.37
CA MET A 39 -12.02 -15.92 9.07
C MET A 39 -11.14 -15.59 10.28
N ARG A 40 -10.26 -16.52 10.66
CA ARG A 40 -9.24 -16.28 11.68
C ARG A 40 -7.93 -15.83 11.04
N ALA A 41 -7.42 -14.69 11.49
CA ALA A 41 -6.24 -14.04 10.95
C ALA A 41 -5.07 -14.13 11.94
N TYR A 42 -3.91 -14.60 11.49
CA TYR A 42 -2.70 -14.73 12.29
C TYR A 42 -1.57 -13.95 11.62
N SER A 43 -1.01 -12.94 12.30
CA SER A 43 0.22 -12.31 11.82
C SER A 43 1.42 -13.13 12.30
N SER A 44 2.44 -13.34 11.47
CA SER A 44 3.61 -14.10 11.94
C SER A 44 4.45 -13.42 13.00
N TRP A 45 4.25 -12.12 13.18
CA TRP A 45 4.88 -11.35 14.23
C TRP A 45 4.26 -11.65 15.60
N THR A 46 2.93 -11.71 15.65
CA THR A 46 2.16 -11.87 16.90
C THR A 46 1.73 -13.31 17.16
N ALA A 47 1.78 -14.17 16.15
CA ALA A 47 1.50 -15.59 16.30
C ALA A 47 2.71 -16.26 16.95
N ASP A 48 2.66 -16.36 18.28
CA ASP A 48 3.63 -17.14 19.04
C ASP A 48 3.33 -18.64 18.89
N ASP A 49 4.38 -19.44 18.68
CA ASP A 49 4.29 -20.91 18.59
C ASP A 49 3.80 -21.53 19.90
N ALA A 50 3.94 -20.81 21.01
CA ALA A 50 3.46 -21.21 22.33
C ALA A 50 1.99 -20.85 22.58
N SER A 51 1.36 -20.04 21.72
CA SER A 51 -0.03 -19.63 21.93
C SER A 51 -0.99 -20.82 21.71
N PRO A 52 -1.85 -21.15 22.69
CA PRO A 52 -2.80 -22.25 22.55
C PRO A 52 -3.85 -21.98 21.47
N ASP A 53 -4.13 -20.70 21.19
CA ASP A 53 -5.17 -20.25 20.25
C ASP A 53 -4.78 -20.34 18.77
N VAL A 54 -3.50 -20.62 18.48
CA VAL A 54 -3.00 -20.77 17.11
C VAL A 54 -3.13 -22.23 16.66
N PRO A 55 -3.80 -22.55 15.53
CA PRO A 55 -3.96 -23.93 15.06
C PRO A 55 -2.63 -24.66 14.84
N ALA A 56 -2.64 -26.00 14.99
CA ALA A 56 -1.43 -26.82 14.89
C ALA A 56 -0.71 -26.68 13.53
N HIS A 57 -1.46 -26.56 12.43
CA HIS A 57 -0.86 -26.39 11.10
C HIS A 57 -0.24 -24.99 10.91
N VAL A 58 -0.83 -23.94 11.51
CA VAL A 58 -0.23 -22.59 11.52
C VAL A 58 1.06 -22.60 12.33
N ARG A 59 1.04 -23.20 13.54
CA ARG A 59 2.26 -23.39 14.37
C ARG A 59 3.33 -24.21 13.64
N GLN A 60 2.94 -25.25 12.90
CA GLN A 60 3.89 -26.04 12.12
C GLN A 60 4.58 -25.20 11.07
N VAL A 61 3.85 -24.37 10.32
CA VAL A 61 4.46 -23.46 9.33
C VAL A 61 5.40 -22.46 9.99
N LEU A 62 5.00 -21.86 11.12
CA LEU A 62 5.82 -20.92 11.86
C LEU A 62 7.10 -21.57 12.41
N ARG A 63 7.02 -22.77 12.99
CA ARG A 63 8.18 -23.55 13.44
C ARG A 63 9.15 -23.87 12.31
N GLN A 64 8.64 -24.38 11.20
CA GLN A 64 9.45 -24.67 10.01
C GLN A 64 10.12 -23.39 9.50
N SER A 65 9.44 -22.26 9.56
CA SER A 65 10.01 -20.98 9.14
C SER A 65 11.11 -20.48 10.06
N ARG A 66 10.89 -20.57 11.38
CA ARG A 66 11.88 -20.21 12.42
C ARG A 66 13.11 -21.11 12.37
N ALA A 67 12.94 -22.39 12.00
CA ALA A 67 14.03 -23.34 11.77
C ALA A 67 14.76 -23.10 10.44
N GLY A 68 14.26 -22.21 9.56
CA GLY A 68 14.81 -22.01 8.22
C GLY A 68 14.51 -23.18 7.26
N GLU A 69 13.57 -24.05 7.61
CA GLU A 69 13.12 -25.20 6.81
C GLU A 69 12.04 -24.80 5.78
N LYS A 70 11.32 -23.71 6.02
CA LYS A 70 10.25 -23.22 5.14
C LYS A 70 10.17 -21.69 5.10
N ALA A 71 10.60 -21.08 4.00
CA ALA A 71 10.33 -19.67 3.74
C ALA A 71 8.86 -19.45 3.37
N TRP A 72 8.25 -18.38 3.89
CA TRP A 72 6.90 -17.97 3.46
C TRP A 72 6.65 -16.45 3.56
N ALA A 73 7.58 -15.64 4.07
CA ALA A 73 7.41 -14.19 4.21
C ALA A 73 7.59 -13.42 2.88
N HIS A 74 6.67 -13.70 1.97
CA HIS A 74 6.17 -12.87 0.86
C HIS A 74 4.76 -13.32 0.48
N TYR A 75 4.22 -14.28 1.22
CA TYR A 75 3.03 -15.02 0.91
C TYR A 75 2.03 -14.90 2.06
N THR A 76 0.76 -14.91 1.70
CA THR A 76 -0.32 -15.27 2.59
C THR A 76 -0.60 -16.73 2.37
N ILE A 77 -0.82 -17.46 3.47
CA ILE A 77 -1.35 -18.82 3.40
C ILE A 77 -2.74 -18.77 3.98
N THR A 78 -3.73 -19.11 3.17
CA THR A 78 -5.11 -19.30 3.58
C THR A 78 -5.37 -20.78 3.71
N TRP A 79 -6.05 -21.22 4.77
CA TRP A 79 -6.51 -22.60 4.91
C TRP A 79 -8.02 -22.66 4.84
N LEU A 80 -8.53 -23.62 4.06
CA LEU A 80 -9.93 -24.02 4.02
C LEU A 80 -10.04 -25.44 4.56
N ASP A 81 -10.53 -25.62 5.79
CA ASP A 81 -10.52 -26.91 6.50
C ASP A 81 -9.15 -27.61 6.49
N GLY A 82 -8.10 -26.83 6.75
CA GLY A 82 -6.72 -27.33 6.78
C GLY A 82 -6.08 -27.55 5.41
N GLN A 83 -6.81 -27.38 4.29
CA GLN A 83 -6.22 -27.34 2.96
C GLN A 83 -5.57 -25.97 2.72
N ALA A 84 -4.25 -25.94 2.53
CA ALA A 84 -3.48 -24.71 2.37
C ALA A 84 -3.51 -24.18 0.93
N TYR A 85 -3.75 -22.87 0.78
CA TYR A 85 -3.64 -22.10 -0.44
C TYR A 85 -2.62 -20.99 -0.18
N GLN A 86 -1.46 -21.08 -0.83
CA GLN A 86 -0.38 -20.09 -0.72
C GLN A 86 -0.46 -19.11 -1.89
N TRP A 87 -0.32 -17.81 -1.60
CA TRP A 87 -0.45 -16.74 -2.59
C TRP A 87 0.29 -15.47 -2.15
N THR A 88 0.50 -14.50 -3.05
CA THR A 88 1.25 -13.26 -2.71
C THR A 88 0.49 -12.01 -3.15
N ALA A 89 1.01 -10.84 -2.81
CA ALA A 89 0.60 -9.56 -3.40
C ALA A 89 0.74 -9.49 -4.93
N ALA A 90 1.71 -10.23 -5.48
CA ALA A 90 2.16 -10.15 -6.86
C ALA A 90 1.72 -11.34 -7.73
N VAL A 91 1.02 -12.31 -7.14
CA VAL A 91 0.49 -13.50 -7.82
C VAL A 91 -0.99 -13.54 -7.48
N ASP A 92 -1.83 -13.73 -8.50
CA ASP A 92 -3.29 -13.72 -8.34
C ASP A 92 -3.71 -14.52 -7.10
N PRO A 93 -4.55 -13.96 -6.23
CA PRO A 93 -5.08 -14.70 -5.11
C PRO A 93 -5.75 -15.96 -5.65
N PRO A 94 -5.76 -17.09 -4.92
CA PRO A 94 -6.34 -18.34 -5.36
C PRO A 94 -7.87 -18.27 -5.22
N TYR A 95 -8.46 -17.11 -5.55
CA TYR A 95 -9.85 -16.76 -5.38
C TYR A 95 -10.73 -17.81 -6.02
N ASP A 96 -10.57 -18.05 -7.32
CA ASP A 96 -11.40 -19.02 -8.03
C ASP A 96 -11.23 -20.44 -7.52
N ARG A 97 -10.05 -20.80 -7.01
CA ARG A 97 -9.83 -22.12 -6.40
C ARG A 97 -10.56 -22.25 -5.07
N ILE A 98 -10.52 -21.21 -4.23
CA ILE A 98 -11.24 -21.17 -2.96
C ILE A 98 -12.75 -21.14 -3.23
N VAL A 99 -13.22 -20.32 -4.16
CA VAL A 99 -14.62 -20.24 -4.60
C VAL A 99 -15.09 -21.58 -5.15
N HIS A 100 -14.33 -22.22 -6.03
CA HIS A 100 -14.67 -23.54 -6.56
C HIS A 100 -14.81 -24.57 -5.43
N ASP A 101 -13.88 -24.59 -4.47
CA ASP A 101 -13.92 -25.52 -3.34
C ASP A 101 -15.08 -25.26 -2.37
N LEU A 102 -15.44 -24.00 -2.16
CA LEU A 102 -16.64 -23.61 -1.42
C LEU A 102 -17.92 -24.00 -2.20
N ASN A 103 -17.98 -23.77 -3.51
CA ASN A 103 -19.13 -24.14 -4.33
C ASN A 103 -19.38 -25.65 -4.31
N ARG A 104 -18.32 -26.47 -4.38
CA ARG A 104 -18.43 -27.94 -4.20
C ARG A 104 -19.02 -28.36 -2.85
N ARG A 105 -18.96 -27.49 -1.85
CA ARG A 105 -19.49 -27.71 -0.48
C ARG A 105 -20.88 -27.09 -0.27
N GLY A 106 -21.51 -26.62 -1.35
CA GLY A 106 -22.87 -26.08 -1.35
C GLY A 106 -22.96 -24.60 -0.97
N PHE A 107 -21.86 -23.85 -1.07
CA PHE A 107 -21.91 -22.39 -1.10
C PHE A 107 -22.24 -21.93 -2.52
N GLU A 108 -22.86 -20.75 -2.66
CA GLU A 108 -23.19 -20.16 -3.96
C GLU A 108 -22.38 -18.87 -4.13
N LEU A 109 -21.16 -19.04 -4.62
CA LEU A 109 -20.22 -17.94 -4.84
C LEU A 109 -19.89 -17.84 -6.33
N GLU A 110 -19.76 -16.62 -6.82
CA GLU A 110 -19.36 -16.35 -8.20
C GLU A 110 -17.83 -16.31 -8.30
N THR A 111 -17.33 -16.89 -9.38
CA THR A 111 -15.95 -16.71 -9.85
C THR A 111 -15.70 -15.27 -10.26
N VAL A 112 -14.43 -14.93 -10.33
CA VAL A 112 -13.87 -13.69 -10.89
C VAL A 112 -14.50 -13.39 -12.27
N GLU A 113 -14.44 -14.34 -13.20
CA GLU A 113 -14.96 -14.19 -14.57
C GLU A 113 -16.49 -13.97 -14.63
N GLU A 114 -17.25 -14.69 -13.79
CA GLU A 114 -18.70 -14.53 -13.69
C GLU A 114 -19.08 -13.13 -13.17
N LEU A 115 -18.34 -12.61 -12.17
CA LEU A 115 -18.52 -11.27 -11.66
C LEU A 115 -18.26 -10.20 -12.74
N GLU A 116 -17.20 -10.34 -13.55
CA GLU A 116 -16.87 -9.40 -14.63
C GLU A 116 -17.90 -9.42 -15.77
N THR A 117 -18.28 -10.61 -16.22
CA THR A 117 -19.25 -10.81 -17.30
C THR A 117 -20.59 -10.18 -16.93
N ARG A 118 -21.02 -10.38 -15.68
CA ARG A 118 -22.24 -9.79 -15.13
C ARG A 118 -22.21 -8.27 -15.06
N ARG A 119 -21.05 -7.68 -14.72
CA ARG A 119 -20.87 -6.22 -14.55
C ARG A 119 -20.90 -5.46 -15.86
N SER A 120 -20.23 -6.00 -16.89
CA SER A 120 -20.17 -5.37 -18.22
C SER A 120 -21.56 -5.13 -18.82
N ALA A 121 -22.52 -6.02 -18.53
CA ALA A 121 -23.91 -5.89 -18.97
C ALA A 121 -24.68 -4.76 -18.25
N GLY A 122 -24.36 -4.46 -16.98
CA GLY A 122 -25.12 -3.51 -16.14
C GLY A 122 -24.77 -2.03 -16.33
N LEU A 123 -23.56 -1.73 -16.82
CA LEU A 123 -23.10 -0.33 -17.00
C LEU A 123 -23.56 0.30 -18.32
N GLY A 124 -24.20 -0.47 -19.22
CA GLY A 124 -24.60 0.00 -20.55
C GLY A 124 -23.41 0.40 -21.44
N VAL A 125 -22.20 0.09 -21.01
CA VAL A 125 -20.97 0.30 -21.77
C VAL A 125 -20.78 -0.95 -22.61
N GLY A 126 -20.88 -0.82 -23.93
CA GLY A 126 -20.64 -1.94 -24.86
C GLY A 126 -19.30 -2.60 -24.57
N SER A 127 -19.21 -3.91 -24.81
CA SER A 127 -17.97 -4.65 -24.67
C SER A 127 -16.83 -3.92 -25.40
N SER A 128 -15.70 -3.74 -24.69
CA SER A 128 -14.40 -3.34 -25.25
C SER A 128 -14.24 -1.91 -25.81
N GLY A 129 -14.43 -0.90 -24.96
CA GLY A 129 -13.66 0.35 -25.08
C GLY A 129 -13.04 0.67 -23.73
N ASP A 130 -11.70 0.66 -23.64
CA ASP A 130 -10.97 1.13 -22.45
C ASP A 130 -11.28 2.61 -22.23
N ILE A 131 -12.34 2.89 -21.45
CA ILE A 131 -12.57 4.25 -20.96
C ILE A 131 -11.46 4.50 -19.95
N PRO A 132 -10.54 5.45 -20.21
CA PRO A 132 -9.42 5.68 -19.32
C PRO A 132 -9.95 6.17 -17.97
N ASP A 133 -9.30 5.74 -16.89
CA ASP A 133 -9.59 6.25 -15.55
C ASP A 133 -9.49 7.79 -15.54
N ALA A 134 -10.46 8.45 -14.89
CA ALA A 134 -10.43 9.88 -14.72
C ALA A 134 -9.41 10.24 -13.64
N LYS A 135 -8.37 11.02 -13.98
CA LYS A 135 -7.45 11.58 -12.99
C LYS A 135 -8.14 12.77 -12.33
N VAL A 136 -8.37 12.72 -11.01
CA VAL A 136 -9.09 13.75 -10.27
C VAL A 136 -8.23 14.27 -9.12
N ALA A 137 -8.16 15.59 -9.00
CA ALA A 137 -7.62 16.25 -7.82
C ALA A 137 -8.65 16.21 -6.68
N VAL A 138 -8.26 15.63 -5.56
CA VAL A 138 -9.11 15.44 -4.39
C VAL A 138 -8.52 16.23 -3.23
N LEU A 139 -9.28 17.21 -2.78
CA LEU A 139 -9.01 17.92 -1.54
C LEU A 139 -9.75 17.19 -0.42
N GLY A 140 -9.00 16.69 0.56
CA GLY A 140 -9.58 16.03 1.73
C GLY A 140 -9.05 16.59 3.04
N CYS A 141 -9.79 16.31 4.09
CA CYS A 141 -9.46 16.70 5.45
C CYS A 141 -9.29 15.46 6.32
N ARG A 142 -8.30 15.50 7.21
CA ARG A 142 -7.98 14.38 8.10
C ARG A 142 -8.88 14.40 9.34
N LEU A 143 -9.69 13.36 9.54
CA LEU A 143 -10.43 13.12 10.79
C LEU A 143 -9.48 12.70 11.93
N GLY A 144 -9.77 13.10 13.15
CA GLY A 144 -8.92 12.89 14.33
C GLY A 144 -7.79 13.90 14.49
N VAL A 145 -7.70 14.93 13.63
CA VAL A 145 -6.67 15.98 13.69
C VAL A 145 -7.33 17.34 13.91
N PRO A 146 -7.24 17.95 15.10
CA PRO A 146 -7.79 19.28 15.35
C PRO A 146 -7.15 20.34 14.44
N PRO A 147 -7.92 21.35 13.95
CA PRO A 147 -9.33 21.59 14.22
C PRO A 147 -10.27 20.89 13.24
N MET A 148 -9.76 20.01 12.36
CA MET A 148 -10.58 19.39 11.33
C MET A 148 -11.73 18.62 11.94
N ASP A 149 -11.56 18.03 13.13
CA ASP A 149 -12.60 17.33 13.90
C ASP A 149 -13.94 18.06 14.02
N ASP A 150 -13.95 19.38 13.96
CA ASP A 150 -15.18 20.16 13.86
C ASP A 150 -15.76 20.08 12.43
N PRO A 151 -16.94 19.45 12.24
CA PRO A 151 -17.57 19.34 10.93
C PRO A 151 -17.89 20.70 10.30
N ARG A 152 -18.12 21.76 11.09
CA ARG A 152 -18.35 23.12 10.58
C ARG A 152 -17.09 23.70 9.95
N VAL A 153 -15.95 23.50 10.61
CA VAL A 153 -14.64 23.93 10.10
C VAL A 153 -14.33 23.18 8.81
N ARG A 154 -14.44 21.85 8.82
CA ARG A 154 -14.19 21.02 7.62
C ARG A 154 -15.07 21.41 6.44
N ARG A 155 -16.39 21.54 6.66
CA ARG A 155 -17.34 21.93 5.60
C ARG A 155 -16.97 23.26 4.97
N ASN A 156 -16.72 24.29 5.77
CA ASN A 156 -16.38 25.61 5.25
C ASN A 156 -15.05 25.62 4.49
N VAL A 157 -14.03 24.93 5.01
CA VAL A 157 -12.71 24.80 4.36
C VAL A 157 -12.84 24.14 2.99
N LEU A 158 -13.60 23.05 2.88
CA LEU A 158 -13.83 22.36 1.61
C LEU A 158 -14.70 23.17 0.63
N LEU A 159 -15.75 23.85 1.12
CA LEU A 159 -16.61 24.69 0.29
C LEU A 159 -15.87 25.89 -0.29
N LEU A 160 -15.06 26.59 0.52
CA LEU A 160 -14.24 27.72 0.04
C LEU A 160 -13.34 27.29 -1.12
N ALA A 161 -12.64 26.17 -0.95
CA ALA A 161 -11.80 25.63 -2.01
C ALA A 161 -12.61 25.30 -3.28
N ALA A 162 -13.73 24.60 -3.13
CA ALA A 162 -14.61 24.21 -4.23
C ALA A 162 -15.18 25.42 -5.01
N CYS A 163 -15.58 26.49 -4.32
CA CYS A 163 -16.05 27.73 -4.93
C CYS A 163 -14.97 28.37 -5.82
N ARG A 164 -13.71 28.31 -5.39
CA ARG A 164 -12.60 28.93 -6.12
C ARG A 164 -12.12 28.10 -7.30
N THR A 165 -12.05 26.79 -7.13
CA THR A 165 -11.36 25.90 -8.08
C THR A 165 -12.29 25.11 -8.98
N GLY A 166 -13.59 25.18 -8.73
CA GLY A 166 -14.57 24.27 -9.31
C GLY A 166 -14.64 22.96 -8.53
N ARG A 167 -15.73 22.22 -8.80
CA ARG A 167 -16.06 20.94 -8.19
C ARG A 167 -16.57 19.97 -9.24
N ILE A 168 -16.10 18.74 -9.19
CA ILE A 168 -16.69 17.60 -9.88
C ILE A 168 -17.87 17.07 -9.05
N PRO A 169 -19.02 16.74 -9.68
CA PRO A 169 -20.12 16.07 -9.00
C PRO A 169 -19.71 14.70 -8.44
N GLY A 170 -20.10 14.43 -7.19
CA GLY A 170 -19.93 13.13 -6.55
C GLY A 170 -18.47 12.71 -6.29
N PHE A 171 -18.27 11.41 -6.01
CA PHE A 171 -16.98 10.83 -5.63
C PHE A 171 -16.57 9.60 -6.46
N PHE A 172 -17.27 9.34 -7.56
CA PHE A 172 -16.92 8.33 -8.55
C PHE A 172 -16.51 8.98 -9.88
N HIS A 173 -16.27 8.16 -10.91
CA HIS A 173 -15.91 8.64 -12.22
C HIS A 173 -16.93 9.68 -12.75
N PRO A 174 -16.50 10.87 -13.23
CA PRO A 174 -17.40 11.96 -13.62
C PRO A 174 -18.49 11.55 -14.63
N ARG A 175 -18.17 10.66 -15.56
CA ARG A 175 -19.12 10.10 -16.55
C ARG A 175 -20.27 9.26 -15.95
N LEU A 176 -20.24 8.89 -14.67
CA LEU A 176 -21.39 8.27 -14.01
C LEU A 176 -22.52 9.28 -13.72
N TYR A 177 -22.23 10.58 -13.81
CA TYR A 177 -23.19 11.65 -13.54
C TYR A 177 -23.70 12.26 -14.85
N GLU A 178 -25.00 12.11 -15.14
CA GLU A 178 -25.59 12.55 -16.41
C GLU A 178 -25.81 14.07 -16.53
N SER A 179 -25.54 14.85 -15.48
CA SER A 179 -25.50 16.33 -15.54
C SER A 179 -24.85 16.90 -14.27
N PRO A 180 -24.20 18.07 -14.34
CA PRO A 180 -23.65 18.73 -13.17
C PRO A 180 -24.78 19.16 -12.24
N VAL A 181 -24.93 18.46 -11.11
CA VAL A 181 -25.80 18.87 -10.01
C VAL A 181 -25.03 19.92 -9.20
N HIS A 182 -25.45 21.19 -9.32
CA HIS A 182 -25.01 22.26 -8.43
C HIS A 182 -26.23 22.92 -7.79
N PRO A 183 -26.61 22.57 -6.55
CA PRO A 183 -26.99 23.61 -5.61
C PRO A 183 -25.71 24.32 -5.19
N ALA A 184 -25.68 25.64 -5.33
CA ALA A 184 -24.72 26.47 -4.62
C ALA A 184 -24.99 26.29 -3.12
N GLU A 185 -24.21 25.45 -2.44
CA GLU A 185 -24.21 25.47 -0.98
C GLU A 185 -23.58 26.79 -0.54
N GLN A 186 -24.34 27.60 0.19
CA GLN A 186 -23.83 28.81 0.80
C GLN A 186 -22.90 28.44 1.97
N VAL A 187 -21.83 29.23 2.12
CA VAL A 187 -20.96 29.17 3.30
C VAL A 187 -21.77 29.71 4.49
N ASP A 188 -22.48 28.83 5.18
CA ASP A 188 -23.43 29.20 6.26
C ASP A 188 -22.75 29.48 7.62
N GLY A 189 -21.41 29.43 7.69
CA GLY A 189 -20.69 29.47 8.96
C GLY A 189 -19.62 30.56 9.06
N VAL A 190 -19.56 31.20 10.23
CA VAL A 190 -18.37 31.96 10.66
C VAL A 190 -17.22 30.98 10.86
N ILE A 191 -16.21 31.03 9.98
CA ILE A 191 -14.95 30.32 10.21
C ILE A 191 -14.23 31.02 11.38
N PRO A 192 -13.84 30.29 12.44
CA PRO A 192 -13.03 30.88 13.50
C PRO A 192 -11.75 31.52 12.92
N ARG A 193 -11.57 32.82 13.13
CA ARG A 193 -10.36 33.52 12.65
C ARG A 193 -9.13 32.98 13.37
N GLY A 194 -8.01 32.90 12.66
CA GLY A 194 -6.72 32.52 13.24
C GLY A 194 -6.45 31.02 13.30
N ILE A 195 -7.29 30.19 12.66
CA ILE A 195 -6.98 28.77 12.44
C ILE A 195 -5.65 28.66 11.68
N ARG A 196 -4.83 27.70 12.08
CA ARG A 196 -3.59 27.33 11.38
C ARG A 196 -3.75 25.93 10.81
N LEU A 197 -3.60 25.79 9.50
CA LEU A 197 -3.65 24.52 8.81
C LEU A 197 -2.30 24.22 8.15
N ARG A 198 -2.05 22.92 7.99
CA ARG A 198 -0.95 22.37 7.20
C ARG A 198 -1.58 21.51 6.13
N MET A 199 -1.31 21.83 4.87
CA MET A 199 -1.81 21.11 3.70
C MET A 199 -0.65 20.51 2.93
N VAL A 200 -0.65 19.19 2.78
CA VAL A 200 0.30 18.50 1.90
C VAL A 200 -0.32 18.33 0.51
N TYR A 201 0.49 18.42 -0.55
CA TYR A 201 0.01 18.19 -1.92
C TYR A 201 1.03 17.47 -2.78
N GLU A 202 0.53 16.70 -3.77
CA GLU A 202 1.37 16.01 -4.76
C GLU A 202 1.95 17.02 -5.76
N ASP A 203 3.28 17.12 -5.89
CA ASP A 203 3.94 18.12 -6.75
C ASP A 203 4.35 17.60 -8.15
N GLU A 204 3.99 16.34 -8.44
CA GLU A 204 4.32 15.65 -9.68
C GLU A 204 3.49 16.12 -10.89
N LEU A 205 2.26 16.60 -10.67
CA LEU A 205 1.44 17.19 -11.73
C LEU A 205 1.50 18.71 -11.66
N PRO A 206 1.88 19.43 -12.74
CA PRO A 206 2.02 20.90 -12.70
C PRO A 206 0.73 21.63 -12.27
N GLU A 207 -0.41 21.01 -12.53
CA GLU A 207 -1.75 21.51 -12.19
C GLU A 207 -2.00 21.53 -10.68
N VAL A 208 -1.40 20.61 -9.93
CA VAL A 208 -1.66 20.45 -8.48
C VAL A 208 -1.01 21.56 -7.64
N PRO A 209 0.25 21.97 -7.85
CA PRO A 209 0.82 23.14 -7.17
C PRO A 209 0.02 24.43 -7.42
N ALA A 210 -0.46 24.64 -8.65
CA ALA A 210 -1.27 25.82 -8.99
C ALA A 210 -2.62 25.79 -8.24
N LEU A 211 -3.22 24.60 -8.15
CA LEU A 211 -4.45 24.37 -7.40
C LEU A 211 -4.26 24.58 -5.89
N ALA A 212 -3.17 24.04 -5.33
CA ALA A 212 -2.80 24.21 -3.93
C ALA A 212 -2.61 25.69 -3.55
N GLU A 213 -1.94 26.45 -4.41
CA GLU A 213 -1.72 27.89 -4.22
C GLU A 213 -3.04 28.69 -4.32
N ALA A 214 -3.94 28.33 -5.23
CA ALA A 214 -5.26 28.96 -5.32
C ALA A 214 -6.09 28.72 -4.06
N ILE A 215 -6.10 27.49 -3.54
CA ILE A 215 -6.78 27.12 -2.29
C ILE A 215 -6.16 27.84 -1.09
N ARG A 216 -4.83 27.91 -1.03
CA ARG A 216 -4.09 28.61 0.04
C ARG A 216 -4.52 30.07 0.13
N ARG A 217 -4.55 30.78 -1.01
CA ARG A 217 -4.97 32.19 -1.08
C ARG A 217 -6.41 32.37 -0.65
N GLU A 218 -7.31 31.52 -1.14
CA GLU A 218 -8.72 31.55 -0.75
C GLU A 218 -8.88 31.40 0.76
N TRP A 219 -8.25 30.40 1.37
CA TRP A 219 -8.32 30.21 2.82
C TRP A 219 -7.71 31.38 3.61
N GLU A 220 -6.63 31.97 3.13
CA GLU A 220 -5.99 33.13 3.76
C GLU A 220 -6.85 34.39 3.73
N GLU A 221 -7.63 34.62 2.66
CA GLU A 221 -8.59 35.72 2.57
C GLU A 221 -9.68 35.64 3.66
N TYR A 222 -10.02 34.42 4.10
CA TYR A 222 -10.96 34.17 5.20
C TYR A 222 -10.28 34.06 6.57
N GLY A 223 -8.99 34.40 6.67
CA GLY A 223 -8.25 34.48 7.94
C GLY A 223 -7.76 33.13 8.46
N ILE A 224 -7.66 32.11 7.61
CA ILE A 224 -7.00 30.83 7.89
C ILE A 224 -5.54 30.93 7.46
N ARG A 225 -4.59 30.66 8.36
CA ARG A 225 -3.17 30.59 8.01
C ARG A 225 -2.83 29.20 7.53
N VAL A 226 -2.19 29.09 6.37
CA VAL A 226 -1.99 27.79 5.73
C VAL A 226 -0.50 27.61 5.40
N GLU A 227 0.11 26.57 5.96
CA GLU A 227 1.40 26.06 5.51
C GLU A 227 1.15 25.01 4.43
N THR A 228 1.63 25.26 3.21
CA THR A 228 1.57 24.27 2.13
C THR A 228 2.90 23.54 2.00
N VAL A 229 2.85 22.21 1.89
CA VAL A 229 4.05 21.36 1.84
C VAL A 229 4.00 20.51 0.57
N PRO A 230 4.78 20.87 -0.48
CA PRO A 230 4.91 20.02 -1.66
C PRO A 230 5.62 18.73 -1.30
N MET A 231 5.11 17.62 -1.84
CA MET A 231 5.71 16.31 -1.70
C MET A 231 5.48 15.50 -2.96
N GLY A 232 6.42 14.59 -3.29
CA GLY A 232 6.16 13.56 -4.29
C GLY A 232 4.94 12.72 -3.94
N ARG A 233 4.31 12.08 -4.93
CA ARG A 233 3.02 11.38 -4.79
C ARG A 233 2.96 10.42 -3.61
N TRP A 234 4.00 9.60 -3.46
CA TRP A 234 4.07 8.62 -2.39
C TRP A 234 4.31 9.24 -1.00
N HIS A 235 5.11 10.29 -0.93
CA HIS A 235 5.39 11.05 0.29
C HIS A 235 4.15 11.71 0.83
N ALA A 236 3.42 12.41 -0.06
CA ALA A 236 2.18 13.07 0.29
C ALA A 236 1.19 12.09 0.92
N ARG A 237 0.99 10.93 0.29
CA ARG A 237 0.09 9.88 0.78
C ARG A 237 0.49 9.31 2.15
N GLN A 238 1.78 9.02 2.34
CA GLN A 238 2.30 8.51 3.61
C GLN A 238 2.19 9.54 4.73
N ALA A 239 2.49 10.80 4.42
CA ALA A 239 2.37 11.92 5.33
C ALA A 239 0.92 12.07 5.86
N VAL A 240 -0.07 11.94 4.98
CA VAL A 240 -1.49 12.01 5.39
C VAL A 240 -1.90 10.82 6.24
N ALA A 241 -1.49 9.61 5.86
CA ALA A 241 -1.83 8.38 6.60
C ALA A 241 -1.29 8.37 8.05
N ARG A 242 -0.37 9.27 8.39
CA ARG A 242 0.31 9.37 9.68
C ARG A 242 -0.14 10.55 10.54
N ASP A 243 -1.27 11.18 10.20
CA ASP A 243 -1.91 12.24 10.98
C ASP A 243 -1.06 13.52 11.12
N LEU A 244 -0.10 13.73 10.19
CA LEU A 244 0.84 14.86 10.24
C LEU A 244 0.27 16.15 9.62
N PHE A 245 -0.85 16.04 8.92
CA PHE A 245 -1.46 17.12 8.13
C PHE A 245 -2.94 17.23 8.42
N HIS A 246 -3.45 18.46 8.33
CA HIS A 246 -4.86 18.78 8.55
C HIS A 246 -5.66 18.53 7.26
N ALA A 247 -5.08 18.92 6.12
CA ALA A 247 -5.68 18.76 4.80
C ALA A 247 -4.67 18.18 3.82
N PHE A 248 -5.18 17.64 2.72
CA PHE A 248 -4.36 17.09 1.65
C PHE A 248 -4.98 17.36 0.29
N LEU A 249 -4.12 17.56 -0.71
CA LEU A 249 -4.50 17.63 -2.11
C LEU A 249 -3.77 16.53 -2.89
N LEU A 250 -4.47 15.43 -3.14
CA LEU A 250 -3.91 14.23 -3.76
C LEU A 250 -4.61 13.92 -5.08
N VAL A 251 -3.93 13.16 -5.94
CA VAL A 251 -4.45 12.79 -7.26
C VAL A 251 -4.91 11.34 -7.26
N PHE A 252 -6.14 11.09 -7.71
CA PHE A 252 -6.68 9.74 -7.82
C PHE A 252 -7.10 9.42 -9.25
N SER A 253 -6.84 8.19 -9.66
CA SER A 253 -7.43 7.62 -10.87
C SER A 253 -8.75 6.97 -10.46
N LEU A 254 -9.86 7.54 -10.93
CA LEU A 254 -11.20 7.02 -10.67
C LEU A 254 -11.63 6.15 -11.85
N PRO A 255 -11.80 4.83 -11.65
CA PRO A 255 -12.30 3.95 -12.70
C PRO A 255 -13.78 4.20 -12.96
N LEU A 256 -14.21 4.01 -14.21
CA LEU A 256 -15.62 4.17 -14.59
C LEU A 256 -16.53 3.21 -13.83
N ASP A 257 -16.09 1.97 -13.66
CA ASP A 257 -16.81 0.96 -12.90
C ASP A 257 -16.71 1.27 -11.39
N PRO A 258 -17.81 1.63 -10.72
CA PRO A 258 -17.81 1.95 -9.29
C PRO A 258 -17.52 0.72 -8.41
N THR A 259 -17.58 -0.50 -8.96
CA THR A 259 -17.16 -1.73 -8.27
C THR A 259 -15.64 -1.86 -8.23
N ARG A 260 -14.91 -1.17 -9.13
CA ARG A 260 -13.45 -1.08 -9.06
C ARG A 260 -13.02 -0.19 -7.91
N HIS A 261 -11.87 -0.53 -7.35
CA HIS A 261 -11.53 -0.18 -5.98
C HIS A 261 -11.37 1.32 -5.66
N GLY A 262 -11.20 2.22 -6.63
CA GLY A 262 -10.86 3.64 -6.39
C GLY A 262 -11.61 4.28 -5.22
N THR A 263 -12.93 4.41 -5.34
CA THR A 263 -13.77 5.06 -4.32
C THR A 263 -13.91 4.22 -3.04
N SER A 264 -14.02 2.90 -3.16
CA SER A 264 -14.13 2.02 -1.98
C SER A 264 -12.89 2.04 -1.08
N GLN A 265 -11.71 2.16 -1.69
CA GLN A 265 -10.45 2.29 -0.97
C GLN A 265 -10.28 3.68 -0.35
N MET A 266 -10.92 4.72 -0.91
CA MET A 266 -10.83 6.08 -0.42
C MET A 266 -11.76 6.40 0.75
N TYR A 267 -12.95 5.81 0.78
CA TYR A 267 -13.99 6.21 1.75
C TYR A 267 -14.51 5.06 2.62
N GLY A 268 -14.23 3.81 2.27
CA GLY A 268 -14.51 2.69 3.16
C GLY A 268 -13.67 2.76 4.43
N SER A 269 -14.24 2.40 5.57
CA SER A 269 -13.55 2.38 6.87
C SER A 269 -12.26 1.55 6.83
N ARG A 270 -12.21 0.52 5.98
CA ARG A 270 -11.07 -0.38 5.79
C ARG A 270 -10.31 -0.13 4.48
N GLY A 271 -10.59 0.98 3.81
CA GLY A 271 -9.98 1.32 2.54
C GLY A 271 -8.51 1.73 2.68
N MET A 272 -7.66 1.22 1.80
CA MET A 272 -6.21 1.46 1.77
C MET A 272 -5.84 2.92 1.43
N TYR A 273 -6.74 3.62 0.76
CA TYR A 273 -6.58 5.02 0.40
C TYR A 273 -7.48 5.93 1.23
N ASN A 274 -7.95 5.46 2.39
CA ASN A 274 -8.80 6.23 3.28
C ASN A 274 -8.00 7.25 4.09
N TYR A 275 -7.46 8.22 3.36
CA TYR A 275 -6.67 9.33 3.87
C TYR A 275 -7.50 10.31 4.70
N THR A 276 -8.83 10.27 4.58
CA THR A 276 -9.72 11.03 5.47
C THR A 276 -9.86 10.39 6.86
N ALA A 277 -9.61 9.08 6.95
CA ALA A 277 -10.05 8.13 7.97
C ALA A 277 -11.52 8.25 8.35
N LEU A 278 -12.38 8.45 7.35
CA LEU A 278 -13.82 8.26 7.50
C LEU A 278 -14.09 6.85 8.06
N SER A 279 -14.94 6.75 9.07
CA SER A 279 -15.54 5.49 9.47
C SER A 279 -17.03 5.71 9.56
N ASP A 280 -17.75 5.23 8.56
CA ASP A 280 -19.19 5.34 8.52
C ASP A 280 -19.78 4.00 8.06
N ALA A 281 -20.66 3.45 8.89
CA ALA A 281 -21.27 2.14 8.64
C ALA A 281 -22.19 2.17 7.41
N GLY A 282 -22.82 3.31 7.12
CA GLY A 282 -23.65 3.53 5.94
C GLY A 282 -22.81 3.57 4.67
N VAL A 283 -21.68 4.29 4.67
CA VAL A 283 -20.71 4.27 3.55
C VAL A 283 -20.20 2.84 3.31
N ASP A 284 -19.80 2.13 4.37
CA ASP A 284 -19.33 0.76 4.25
C ASP A 284 -20.41 -0.18 3.70
N GLN A 285 -21.67 0.01 4.12
CA GLN A 285 -22.80 -0.77 3.61
C GLN A 285 -23.11 -0.48 2.14
N ALA A 286 -23.14 0.79 1.75
CA ALA A 286 -23.39 1.18 0.37
C ALA A 286 -22.27 0.69 -0.56
N LEU A 287 -20.99 0.83 -0.15
CA LEU A 287 -19.86 0.27 -0.88
C LEU A 287 -19.90 -1.27 -0.96
N ARG A 288 -20.34 -1.97 0.10
CA ARG A 288 -20.58 -3.42 0.05
C ARG A 288 -21.66 -3.79 -0.96
N ARG A 289 -22.76 -3.03 -1.02
CA ARG A 289 -23.82 -3.26 -2.01
C ARG A 289 -23.30 -3.07 -3.43
N ILE A 290 -22.56 -2.00 -3.70
CA ILE A 290 -21.89 -1.78 -4.99
C ILE A 290 -21.02 -2.99 -5.36
N ARG A 291 -20.18 -3.50 -4.45
CA ARG A 291 -19.33 -4.68 -4.71
C ARG A 291 -20.12 -5.95 -5.03
N ARG A 292 -21.31 -6.10 -4.46
CA ARG A 292 -22.20 -7.27 -4.64
C ARG A 292 -23.21 -7.12 -5.76
N ALA A 293 -23.29 -5.94 -6.38
CA ALA A 293 -24.38 -5.61 -7.28
C ALA A 293 -24.49 -6.60 -8.44
N SER A 294 -25.72 -7.05 -8.70
CA SER A 294 -26.04 -8.00 -9.76
C SER A 294 -26.37 -7.31 -11.10
N ALA A 295 -26.41 -8.07 -12.21
CA ALA A 295 -26.78 -7.51 -13.51
C ALA A 295 -28.20 -6.91 -13.44
N GLY A 296 -28.33 -5.62 -13.76
CA GLY A 296 -29.60 -4.89 -13.72
C GLY A 296 -29.84 -4.07 -12.46
N GLU A 297 -28.98 -4.15 -11.43
CA GLU A 297 -29.02 -3.18 -10.34
C GLU A 297 -28.52 -1.81 -10.80
N ASP A 298 -29.20 -0.75 -10.34
CA ASP A 298 -28.82 0.62 -10.64
C ASP A 298 -27.59 1.05 -9.81
N LEU A 299 -26.41 0.75 -10.35
CA LEU A 299 -25.12 1.16 -9.80
C LEU A 299 -25.00 2.68 -9.59
N ARG A 300 -25.70 3.49 -10.38
CA ARG A 300 -25.68 4.95 -10.22
C ARG A 300 -26.45 5.39 -8.98
N SER A 301 -27.58 4.75 -8.70
CA SER A 301 -28.34 4.98 -7.46
C SER A 301 -27.52 4.59 -6.22
N LEU A 302 -26.82 3.44 -6.27
CA LEU A 302 -25.91 3.03 -5.18
C LEU A 302 -24.71 3.98 -5.03
N ALA A 303 -24.13 4.46 -6.13
CA ALA A 303 -23.07 5.46 -6.11
C ALA A 303 -23.56 6.79 -5.49
N ALA A 304 -24.76 7.24 -5.84
CA ALA A 304 -25.38 8.43 -5.28
C ALA A 304 -25.63 8.30 -3.75
N GLU A 305 -25.92 7.10 -3.25
CA GLU A 305 -26.03 6.83 -1.81
C GLU A 305 -24.69 7.06 -1.09
N VAL A 306 -23.59 6.51 -1.63
CA VAL A 306 -22.23 6.76 -1.11
C VAL A 306 -21.92 8.26 -1.17
N ASP A 307 -22.24 8.91 -2.29
CA ASP A 307 -21.94 10.32 -2.48
C ASP A 307 -22.65 11.20 -1.46
N ARG A 308 -23.92 10.93 -1.21
CA ARG A 308 -24.69 11.66 -0.20
C ARG A 308 -24.04 11.56 1.18
N ILE A 309 -23.67 10.35 1.61
CA ILE A 309 -23.13 10.14 2.97
C ILE A 309 -21.72 10.75 3.11
N VAL A 310 -20.87 10.62 2.09
CA VAL A 310 -19.52 11.24 2.12
C VAL A 310 -19.62 12.77 2.10
N ASN A 311 -20.59 13.34 1.36
CA ASN A 311 -20.86 14.78 1.36
C ASN A 311 -21.36 15.28 2.72
N GLU A 312 -22.32 14.58 3.34
CA GLU A 312 -22.82 14.89 4.68
C GLU A 312 -21.70 14.87 5.73
N SER A 313 -20.75 13.95 5.57
CA SER A 313 -19.56 13.84 6.43
C SER A 313 -18.55 14.98 6.22
N SER A 314 -18.64 15.73 5.11
CA SER A 314 -17.78 16.86 4.76
C SER A 314 -16.27 16.53 4.92
N VAL A 315 -15.86 15.36 4.44
CA VAL A 315 -14.47 14.87 4.58
C VAL A 315 -13.60 15.13 3.37
N ALA A 316 -14.19 15.31 2.19
CA ALA A 316 -13.48 15.55 0.95
C ALA A 316 -14.36 16.24 -0.10
N VAL A 317 -13.71 16.82 -1.10
CA VAL A 317 -14.33 17.31 -2.32
C VAL A 317 -13.45 16.96 -3.52
N HIS A 318 -14.08 16.54 -4.62
CA HIS A 318 -13.42 16.34 -5.91
C HIS A 318 -13.44 17.66 -6.66
N LEU A 319 -12.26 18.21 -6.97
CA LEU A 319 -12.15 19.58 -7.48
C LEU A 319 -12.22 19.62 -9.01
N LYS A 320 -11.25 18.99 -9.68
CA LYS A 320 -11.09 19.09 -11.12
C LYS A 320 -10.49 17.81 -11.71
N GLU A 321 -10.90 17.48 -12.93
CA GLU A 321 -10.29 16.45 -13.75
C GLU A 321 -8.97 16.99 -14.31
N LEU A 322 -7.90 16.23 -14.10
CA LEU A 322 -6.55 16.57 -14.48
C LEU A 322 -6.26 15.97 -15.85
N THR A 323 -5.86 16.82 -16.78
CA THR A 323 -5.54 16.43 -18.16
C THR A 323 -4.04 16.29 -18.37
N GLY A 324 -3.22 16.79 -17.44
CA GLY A 324 -1.79 16.70 -17.51
C GLY A 324 -1.28 15.26 -17.41
N ASP A 325 -0.23 14.99 -18.17
CA ASP A 325 0.63 13.86 -17.87
C ASP A 325 1.42 14.14 -16.60
N LEU A 326 1.72 13.09 -15.83
CA LEU A 326 2.68 13.18 -14.74
C LEU A 326 3.91 13.90 -15.31
N ARG A 327 4.45 14.92 -14.61
CA ARG A 327 5.77 15.43 -15.01
C ARG A 327 6.62 14.19 -15.16
N GLY A 328 7.18 14.00 -16.36
CA GLY A 328 8.07 12.89 -16.62
C GLY A 328 9.17 12.94 -15.58
N VAL A 329 9.02 12.17 -14.51
CA VAL A 329 10.16 11.81 -13.68
C VAL A 329 11.02 10.81 -14.47
N GLU A 330 10.45 10.25 -15.54
CA GLU A 330 11.16 9.83 -16.76
C GLU A 330 11.81 11.05 -17.43
N GLY A 331 13.02 11.39 -16.97
CA GLY A 331 13.85 12.39 -17.62
C GLY A 331 14.23 13.58 -16.76
N ALA A 332 13.87 13.61 -15.47
CA ALA A 332 14.66 14.40 -14.53
C ALA A 332 16.07 13.78 -14.53
N SER A 333 16.94 14.29 -15.40
CA SER A 333 18.35 13.94 -15.44
C SER A 333 18.84 14.03 -14.01
N LEU A 334 19.21 12.88 -13.44
CA LEU A 334 19.73 12.79 -12.07
C LEU A 334 20.77 13.88 -11.94
N ALA A 335 20.52 14.87 -11.07
CA ALA A 335 21.40 16.02 -10.93
C ALA A 335 22.84 15.50 -10.75
N PRO A 336 23.81 15.86 -11.60
CA PRO A 336 25.15 15.31 -11.52
C PRO A 336 25.70 15.60 -10.12
N GLY A 337 26.14 14.55 -9.42
CA GLY A 337 26.58 14.69 -8.04
C GLY A 337 27.10 13.37 -7.45
N PRO A 338 27.92 13.44 -6.40
CA PRO A 338 28.42 12.26 -5.73
C PRO A 338 27.27 11.45 -5.12
N LEU A 339 27.39 10.13 -5.18
CA LEU A 339 26.48 9.25 -4.45
C LEU A 339 26.83 9.29 -2.97
N ARG A 340 25.88 9.69 -2.13
CA ARG A 340 26.01 9.62 -0.67
C ARG A 340 25.17 8.47 -0.16
N ILE A 341 25.79 7.53 0.56
CA ILE A 341 25.06 6.46 1.24
C ILE A 341 24.94 6.82 2.73
N ARG A 342 23.74 6.68 3.29
CA ARG A 342 23.47 6.93 4.72
C ARG A 342 22.47 5.93 5.27
N GLU A 343 22.48 5.75 6.59
CA GLU A 343 21.49 4.92 7.31
C GLU A 343 20.07 5.51 7.17
N ILE A 344 19.07 4.63 7.17
CA ILE A 344 17.65 4.99 7.30
C ILE A 344 17.39 5.41 8.74
N THR A 345 16.82 6.60 8.93
CA THR A 345 16.45 7.16 10.23
C THR A 345 14.97 6.89 10.57
N LEU A 346 14.58 7.19 11.82
CA LEU A 346 13.16 7.18 12.19
C LEU A 346 12.34 8.18 11.37
N ASP A 347 12.90 9.34 11.02
CA ASP A 347 12.22 10.32 10.17
C ASP A 347 12.03 9.77 8.76
N ASP A 348 13.05 9.13 8.17
CA ASP A 348 12.90 8.43 6.89
C ASP A 348 11.81 7.36 6.95
N ALA A 349 11.74 6.62 8.06
CA ALA A 349 10.70 5.62 8.26
C ALA A 349 9.31 6.28 8.43
N ALA A 350 9.24 7.42 9.10
CA ALA A 350 8.04 8.17 9.45
C ALA A 350 7.51 9.12 8.35
N TYR A 351 8.32 9.50 7.37
CA TYR A 351 7.93 10.40 6.28
C TYR A 351 8.13 9.79 4.88
N GLY A 352 8.86 8.68 4.77
CA GLY A 352 9.29 8.12 3.48
C GLY A 352 10.47 8.89 2.90
N VAL A 353 11.27 8.29 2.01
CA VAL A 353 12.60 8.85 1.65
C VAL A 353 12.66 9.61 0.32
N CYS A 354 12.00 9.18 -0.77
CA CYS A 354 11.77 10.04 -1.95
C CYS A 354 10.66 9.48 -2.87
N GLY A 355 9.94 10.34 -3.60
CA GLY A 355 8.83 9.96 -4.49
C GLY A 355 9.22 8.99 -5.62
N LEU A 356 10.52 8.86 -5.90
CA LEU A 356 11.08 7.94 -6.90
C LEU A 356 11.35 6.52 -6.39
N ILE A 357 11.64 6.39 -5.09
CA ILE A 357 11.95 5.12 -4.43
C ILE A 357 11.36 5.19 -3.04
N SER A 358 10.16 4.62 -2.91
CA SER A 358 9.59 4.40 -1.59
C SER A 358 10.27 3.18 -0.99
N PRO A 359 10.82 3.26 0.24
CA PRO A 359 11.21 2.08 1.01
C PRO A 359 10.14 1.00 1.11
N TRP A 360 8.90 1.44 0.86
CA TRP A 360 7.68 0.71 1.08
C TRP A 360 7.13 0.10 -0.20
N GLN A 361 7.73 0.30 -1.38
CA GLN A 361 7.26 -0.34 -2.63
C GLN A 361 7.25 -1.88 -2.55
N CYS A 362 8.14 -2.48 -1.75
CA CYS A 362 8.14 -3.92 -1.48
C CYS A 362 7.38 -4.29 -0.18
N VAL A 363 6.82 -3.32 0.55
CA VAL A 363 6.29 -3.45 1.92
C VAL A 363 5.04 -2.57 2.14
N TYR A 364 4.17 -2.37 1.13
CA TYR A 364 3.01 -1.48 1.29
C TYR A 364 1.91 -2.14 2.12
N PRO A 365 1.49 -1.48 3.22
CA PRO A 365 0.05 -1.24 3.44
C PRO A 365 -0.27 0.02 4.25
N TYR A 366 -1.53 0.50 4.25
CA TYR A 366 -2.16 1.40 5.26
C TYR A 366 -3.63 1.76 4.90
N PRO A 367 -4.56 2.22 5.78
CA PRO A 367 -4.94 1.79 7.15
C PRO A 367 -6.47 1.67 7.44
N LYS A 368 -6.80 0.89 8.47
CA LYS A 368 -7.22 1.38 9.82
C LYS A 368 -6.84 0.31 10.86
N ALA A 369 -6.29 0.58 12.05
CA ALA A 369 -6.01 1.81 12.80
C ALA A 369 -4.59 1.72 13.43
N GLY A 370 -3.90 2.86 13.56
CA GLY A 370 -2.67 2.98 14.37
C GLY A 370 -1.39 2.50 13.70
N MET A 371 -0.86 3.30 12.75
CA MET A 371 0.38 3.01 12.02
C MET A 371 0.27 1.71 11.17
N SER A 372 1.18 1.49 10.22
CA SER A 372 1.11 0.38 9.27
C SER A 372 1.58 -0.76 10.12
N PRO A 373 1.08 -1.97 9.95
CA PRO A 373 1.74 -3.12 10.56
C PRO A 373 3.28 -3.06 10.45
N SER A 374 3.81 -2.44 9.38
CA SER A 374 5.23 -2.20 9.15
C SER A 374 5.85 -1.07 9.99
N TYR A 375 5.20 0.07 10.28
CA TYR A 375 5.89 1.18 10.97
C TYR A 375 6.20 0.95 12.45
N PRO A 376 5.32 0.41 13.32
CA PRO A 376 5.68 -0.05 14.65
C PRO A 376 6.85 -1.03 14.58
N PHE A 377 6.82 -1.97 13.63
CA PHE A 377 7.93 -2.91 13.42
C PHE A 377 9.22 -2.17 13.03
N TRP A 378 9.21 -1.28 12.04
CA TRP A 378 10.40 -0.56 11.59
C TRP A 378 10.93 0.41 12.63
N LYS A 379 10.03 1.05 13.39
CA LYS A 379 10.37 1.84 14.55
C LYS A 379 11.08 0.99 15.59
N GLU A 380 10.53 -0.18 15.93
CA GLU A 380 11.16 -1.14 16.85
C GLU A 380 12.53 -1.58 16.33
N MET A 381 12.64 -1.92 15.05
CA MET A 381 13.92 -2.33 14.45
C MET A 381 14.97 -1.22 14.45
N ILE A 382 14.58 0.02 14.15
CA ILE A 382 15.51 1.16 14.19
C ILE A 382 15.91 1.47 15.64
N LEU A 383 14.98 1.38 16.60
CA LEU A 383 15.28 1.60 18.02
C LEU A 383 16.16 0.49 18.62
N GLU A 384 15.96 -0.76 18.22
CA GLU A 384 16.67 -1.93 18.77
C GLU A 384 18.01 -2.20 18.06
N TYR A 385 18.04 -2.08 16.73
CA TYR A 385 19.20 -2.46 15.89
C TYR A 385 19.87 -1.26 15.20
N GLY A 386 19.43 -0.03 15.47
CA GLY A 386 20.04 1.22 15.00
C GLY A 386 19.54 1.70 13.64
N THR A 387 19.41 0.80 12.66
CA THR A 387 18.77 1.10 11.37
C THR A 387 18.18 -0.17 10.74
N MET A 388 17.29 0.02 9.78
CA MET A 388 16.68 -1.05 8.98
C MET A 388 17.25 -1.15 7.56
N GLY A 389 18.22 -0.30 7.21
CA GLY A 389 18.74 -0.25 5.86
C GLY A 389 19.55 1.01 5.56
N LEU A 390 19.96 1.13 4.30
CA LEU A 390 20.72 2.26 3.78
C LEU A 390 20.03 2.87 2.57
N LEU A 391 20.23 4.17 2.41
CA LEU A 391 19.71 4.99 1.32
C LEU A 391 20.87 5.50 0.50
N ALA A 392 20.74 5.38 -0.82
CA ALA A 392 21.62 6.01 -1.78
C ALA A 392 20.98 7.34 -2.22
N MET A 393 21.63 8.43 -1.88
CA MET A 393 21.19 9.80 -2.17
C MET A 393 22.06 10.41 -3.25
N GLN A 394 21.45 11.14 -4.18
CA GLN A 394 22.12 11.99 -5.16
C GLN A 394 21.52 13.39 -5.04
N GLY A 395 22.28 14.30 -4.40
CA GLY A 395 21.68 15.52 -3.84
C GLY A 395 20.65 15.17 -2.76
N ASP A 396 19.46 15.73 -2.88
CA ASP A 396 18.31 15.46 -2.00
C ASP A 396 17.40 14.35 -2.51
N THR A 397 17.73 13.74 -3.67
CA THR A 397 16.95 12.67 -4.28
C THR A 397 17.43 11.30 -3.81
N CYS A 398 16.52 10.44 -3.34
CA CYS A 398 16.84 9.03 -3.11
C CYS A 398 16.80 8.27 -4.43
N VAL A 399 17.93 7.65 -4.78
CA VAL A 399 18.16 6.93 -6.04
C VAL A 399 18.41 5.43 -5.84
N GLY A 400 18.43 4.98 -4.59
CA GLY A 400 18.37 3.56 -4.26
C GLY A 400 18.20 3.31 -2.76
N MET A 401 17.80 2.10 -2.41
CA MET A 401 17.72 1.64 -1.04
C MET A 401 18.11 0.17 -0.94
N ILE A 402 18.73 -0.20 0.18
CA ILE A 402 18.87 -1.58 0.63
C ILE A 402 18.28 -1.69 2.03
N THR A 403 17.44 -2.69 2.27
CA THR A 403 16.92 -3.01 3.61
C THR A 403 17.41 -4.37 4.04
N PHE A 404 17.63 -4.49 5.34
CA PHE A 404 18.16 -5.70 5.95
C PHE A 404 17.65 -5.85 7.37
N LEU A 405 17.73 -7.08 7.87
CA LEU A 405 17.40 -7.45 9.23
C LEU A 405 18.48 -8.39 9.79
N PRO A 406 18.71 -8.39 11.10
CA PRO A 406 19.42 -9.50 11.73
C PRO A 406 18.73 -10.82 11.37
N LYS A 407 19.50 -11.87 11.06
CA LYS A 407 18.96 -13.18 10.66
C LYS A 407 17.95 -13.78 11.66
N PRO A 408 18.10 -13.66 12.99
CA PRO A 408 17.09 -14.14 13.94
C PRO A 408 15.73 -13.44 13.75
N VAL A 409 15.76 -12.13 13.51
CA VAL A 409 14.55 -11.35 13.21
C VAL A 409 13.96 -11.80 11.89
N ALA A 410 14.77 -11.92 10.84
CA ALA A 410 14.34 -12.38 9.52
C ALA A 410 13.67 -13.76 9.59
N ARG A 411 14.21 -14.70 10.37
CA ARG A 411 13.58 -16.02 10.59
C ARG A 411 12.28 -15.95 11.38
N ARG A 412 12.24 -15.13 12.43
CA ARG A 412 11.04 -14.94 13.26
C ARG A 412 9.84 -14.51 12.42
N ILE A 413 10.06 -13.61 11.46
CA ILE A 413 9.01 -13.12 10.56
C ILE A 413 8.76 -14.04 9.35
N GLY A 414 9.61 -15.05 9.15
CA GLY A 414 9.50 -16.08 8.13
C GLY A 414 10.19 -15.80 6.79
N TYR A 415 11.16 -14.88 6.81
CA TYR A 415 11.96 -14.50 5.65
C TYR A 415 12.89 -15.61 5.18
N ALA A 416 13.22 -15.59 3.89
CA ALA A 416 14.18 -16.52 3.32
C ALA A 416 15.58 -16.25 3.93
N THR A 417 16.10 -17.24 4.64
CA THR A 417 17.42 -17.23 5.28
C THR A 417 18.10 -18.57 5.04
N CYS A 418 19.43 -18.62 5.10
CA CYS A 418 20.12 -19.91 5.04
C CYS A 418 19.71 -20.76 6.25
N SER A 419 19.43 -22.06 6.05
CA SER A 419 18.94 -22.96 7.10
C SER A 419 19.97 -23.16 8.23
N SER A 420 21.26 -23.07 7.92
CA SER A 420 22.34 -23.17 8.91
C SER A 420 22.22 -22.13 10.03
N ASN A 421 22.40 -22.59 11.28
CA ASN A 421 22.49 -21.76 12.49
C ASN A 421 23.90 -21.20 12.73
N GLU A 422 24.86 -21.53 11.88
CA GLU A 422 26.20 -20.94 11.95
C GLU A 422 26.10 -19.42 11.85
N ASP A 423 26.75 -18.73 12.79
CA ASP A 423 26.76 -17.27 12.91
C ASP A 423 25.35 -16.63 12.92
N LEU A 424 24.33 -17.33 13.44
CA LEU A 424 22.93 -16.87 13.42
C LEU A 424 22.78 -15.41 13.90
N GLU A 425 23.26 -15.10 15.11
CA GLU A 425 23.21 -13.75 15.70
C GLU A 425 24.15 -12.75 15.01
N ARG A 426 25.11 -13.24 14.23
CA ARG A 426 26.15 -12.45 13.54
C ARG A 426 26.00 -12.47 12.03
N THR A 427 24.78 -12.78 11.56
CA THR A 427 24.42 -12.75 10.15
C THR A 427 23.39 -11.65 9.88
N LEU A 428 23.69 -10.81 8.88
CA LEU A 428 22.77 -9.80 8.37
C LEU A 428 22.05 -10.35 7.13
N ASN A 429 20.73 -10.35 7.12
CA ASN A 429 19.91 -10.82 6.00
C ASN A 429 19.35 -9.62 5.22
N ILE A 430 19.68 -9.51 3.94
CA ILE A 430 19.17 -8.49 3.04
C ILE A 430 17.80 -8.93 2.55
N ILE A 431 16.80 -8.12 2.88
CA ILE A 431 15.41 -8.38 2.53
C ILE A 431 14.99 -7.66 1.24
N CYS A 432 15.59 -6.52 0.90
CA CYS A 432 15.25 -5.85 -0.34
C CYS A 432 16.39 -4.97 -0.84
N ILE A 433 16.52 -4.88 -2.15
CA ILE A 433 17.33 -3.88 -2.84
C ILE A 433 16.43 -3.29 -3.91
N ASN A 434 16.23 -1.97 -3.87
CA ASN A 434 15.45 -1.24 -4.86
C ASN A 434 16.28 -0.07 -5.40
N VAL A 435 16.38 0.02 -6.73
CA VAL A 435 17.05 1.13 -7.42
C VAL A 435 16.06 1.71 -8.41
N GLY A 436 15.93 3.02 -8.42
CA GLY A 436 14.97 3.73 -9.27
C GLY A 436 15.29 3.47 -10.75
N GLN A 437 14.26 3.37 -11.59
CA GLN A 437 14.39 2.97 -13.00
C GLN A 437 15.40 3.82 -13.77
N THR A 438 15.43 5.13 -13.52
CA THR A 438 16.36 6.09 -14.14
C THR A 438 17.79 6.00 -13.62
N ALA A 439 18.03 5.27 -12.53
CA ALA A 439 19.33 5.06 -11.88
C ALA A 439 19.90 3.65 -12.14
N LEU A 440 19.22 2.83 -12.94
CA LEU A 440 19.65 1.47 -13.24
C LEU A 440 20.91 1.42 -14.09
N ARG A 441 21.66 0.32 -13.94
CA ARG A 441 22.94 0.06 -14.62
C ARG A 441 24.04 1.11 -14.36
N GLN A 442 23.85 2.01 -13.39
CA GLN A 442 24.83 3.01 -12.96
C GLN A 442 25.62 2.59 -11.70
N GLY A 443 25.64 1.29 -11.39
CA GLY A 443 26.39 0.74 -10.25
C GLY A 443 25.79 1.05 -8.86
N ARG A 444 24.59 1.65 -8.77
CA ARG A 444 23.94 2.02 -7.50
C ARG A 444 23.64 0.82 -6.60
N GLY A 445 23.10 -0.27 -7.16
CA GLY A 445 22.86 -1.52 -6.43
C GLY A 445 24.15 -2.12 -5.86
N SER A 446 25.24 -2.11 -6.65
CA SER A 446 26.56 -2.56 -6.17
C SER A 446 27.11 -1.68 -5.05
N ALA A 447 26.93 -0.36 -5.15
CA ALA A 447 27.37 0.58 -4.12
C ALA A 447 26.59 0.38 -2.80
N LEU A 448 25.27 0.19 -2.89
CA LEU A 448 24.43 -0.15 -1.73
C LEU A 448 24.83 -1.47 -1.08
N LEU A 449 25.10 -2.51 -1.88
CA LEU A 449 25.52 -3.80 -1.34
C LEU A 449 26.87 -3.73 -0.64
N ARG A 450 27.85 -3.02 -1.22
CA ARG A 450 29.15 -2.79 -0.57
C ARG A 450 29.00 -2.00 0.73
N ALA A 451 28.17 -0.96 0.72
CA ALA A 451 27.88 -0.20 1.94
C ALA A 451 27.18 -1.05 3.01
N ALA A 452 26.31 -1.99 2.62
CA ALA A 452 25.73 -2.95 3.56
C ALA A 452 26.77 -3.94 4.10
N GLU A 453 27.74 -4.38 3.30
CA GLU A 453 28.89 -5.17 3.80
C GLU A 453 29.72 -4.37 4.81
N ASP A 454 30.02 -3.10 4.52
CA ASP A 454 30.80 -2.23 5.42
C ASP A 454 30.04 -1.93 6.72
N TYR A 455 28.74 -1.65 6.60
CA TYR A 455 27.83 -1.55 7.75
C TYR A 455 27.89 -2.83 8.60
N ALA A 456 27.72 -3.99 7.96
CA ALA A 456 27.74 -5.29 8.62
C ALA A 456 29.06 -5.52 9.39
N ARG A 457 30.21 -5.27 8.74
CA ARG A 457 31.54 -5.35 9.39
C ARG A 457 31.64 -4.41 10.59
N SER A 458 31.22 -3.15 10.44
CA SER A 458 31.31 -2.14 11.51
C SER A 458 30.46 -2.47 12.74
N ARG A 459 29.42 -3.30 12.56
CA ARG A 459 28.51 -3.77 13.62
C ARG A 459 28.83 -5.18 14.11
N GLY A 460 29.93 -5.78 13.68
CA GLY A 460 30.41 -7.08 14.16
C GLY A 460 29.72 -8.30 13.53
N TYR A 461 28.91 -8.10 12.49
CA TYR A 461 28.40 -9.19 11.65
C TYR A 461 29.56 -9.81 10.85
N VAL A 462 29.56 -11.13 10.75
CA VAL A 462 30.59 -11.90 10.02
C VAL A 462 30.09 -12.49 8.73
N ARG A 463 28.77 -12.42 8.51
CA ARG A 463 28.12 -12.96 7.33
C ARG A 463 27.01 -12.02 6.89
N ILE A 464 26.87 -11.89 5.58
CA ILE A 464 25.71 -11.28 4.95
C ILE A 464 25.07 -12.30 4.02
N GLU A 465 23.75 -12.37 4.00
CA GLU A 465 22.98 -13.24 3.12
C GLU A 465 21.83 -12.48 2.48
N ALA A 466 21.35 -12.96 1.34
CA ALA A 466 20.23 -12.42 0.58
C ALA A 466 19.56 -13.54 -0.20
N PHE A 467 18.31 -13.36 -0.60
CA PHE A 467 17.70 -14.21 -1.62
C PHE A 467 17.79 -13.52 -2.99
N ALA A 468 17.76 -14.30 -4.05
CA ALA A 468 17.66 -13.80 -5.42
C ALA A 468 16.87 -14.77 -6.31
N ALA A 469 16.02 -14.25 -7.18
CA ALA A 469 15.20 -15.06 -8.08
C ALA A 469 16.07 -16.03 -8.92
N GLU A 470 15.59 -17.26 -9.12
CA GLU A 470 16.26 -18.29 -9.92
C GLU A 470 16.22 -17.94 -11.41
N GLU A 471 15.03 -17.63 -11.93
CA GLU A 471 14.84 -17.08 -13.26
C GLU A 471 14.58 -15.58 -13.15
N GLU A 472 15.51 -14.76 -13.66
CA GLU A 472 15.33 -13.33 -13.68
C GLU A 472 14.50 -12.92 -14.92
N CYS A 473 13.24 -12.52 -14.75
CA CYS A 473 12.53 -11.80 -15.81
C CYS A 473 13.13 -10.40 -16.01
N GLU A 474 12.87 -9.75 -17.14
CA GLU A 474 13.48 -8.44 -17.44
C GLU A 474 13.16 -7.40 -16.37
N GLU A 475 11.92 -7.34 -15.87
CA GLU A 475 11.53 -6.49 -14.75
C GLU A 475 12.25 -6.84 -13.44
N GLN A 476 12.49 -8.12 -13.13
CA GLN A 476 13.24 -8.53 -11.94
C GLN A 476 14.73 -8.20 -12.04
N ARG A 477 15.36 -8.34 -13.22
CA ARG A 477 16.75 -7.89 -13.48
C ARG A 477 16.93 -6.39 -13.26
N ILE A 478 15.86 -5.66 -13.51
CA ILE A 478 15.81 -4.20 -13.52
C ILE A 478 15.45 -3.68 -12.12
N HIS A 479 14.57 -4.33 -11.36
CA HIS A 479 13.99 -3.75 -10.15
C HIS A 479 14.30 -4.50 -8.83
N TRP A 480 14.69 -5.79 -8.87
CA TRP A 480 14.77 -6.65 -7.68
C TRP A 480 16.12 -7.37 -7.56
N GLN A 481 16.37 -7.93 -6.36
CA GLN A 481 17.56 -8.68 -5.94
C GLN A 481 18.06 -9.70 -6.99
N SER A 482 18.90 -9.23 -7.91
CA SER A 482 19.43 -10.01 -9.03
C SER A 482 20.52 -11.00 -8.59
N GLN A 483 20.38 -12.25 -8.99
CA GLN A 483 21.40 -13.29 -8.81
C GLN A 483 22.72 -12.85 -9.47
N THR A 484 22.64 -12.23 -10.65
CA THR A 484 23.81 -11.72 -11.37
C THR A 484 24.57 -10.65 -10.56
N LEU A 485 23.86 -9.78 -9.84
CA LEU A 485 24.46 -8.78 -8.96
C LEU A 485 25.27 -9.43 -7.82
N PHE A 486 24.69 -10.41 -7.13
CA PHE A 486 25.35 -11.08 -6.00
C PHE A 486 26.59 -11.87 -6.43
N ARG A 487 26.50 -12.66 -7.51
CA ARG A 487 27.65 -13.41 -8.05
C ARG A 487 28.82 -12.49 -8.41
N ARG A 488 28.54 -11.35 -9.07
CA ARG A 488 29.57 -10.35 -9.43
C ARG A 488 30.28 -9.74 -8.23
N LEU A 489 29.63 -9.73 -7.06
CA LEU A 489 30.18 -9.17 -5.82
C LEU A 489 30.76 -10.25 -4.89
N GLY A 490 30.90 -11.48 -5.40
CA GLY A 490 31.58 -12.58 -4.71
C GLY A 490 30.72 -13.31 -3.68
N PHE A 491 29.39 -13.22 -3.80
CA PHE A 491 28.51 -14.04 -2.99
C PHE A 491 28.47 -15.47 -3.54
N ALA A 492 28.56 -16.44 -2.65
CA ALA A 492 28.35 -17.85 -2.96
C ALA A 492 26.85 -18.17 -2.91
N CYS A 493 26.41 -19.08 -3.78
CA CYS A 493 25.09 -19.68 -3.65
C CYS A 493 25.12 -20.68 -2.50
N ASP A 494 24.13 -20.64 -1.61
CA ASP A 494 23.93 -21.66 -0.60
C ASP A 494 23.43 -22.95 -1.27
N PRO A 495 24.15 -24.08 -1.13
CA PRO A 495 23.75 -25.34 -1.74
C PRO A 495 22.53 -25.97 -1.07
N ASP A 496 22.24 -25.59 0.18
CA ASP A 496 21.15 -26.13 0.99
C ASP A 496 19.90 -25.24 0.96
N SER A 497 19.78 -24.37 -0.06
CA SER A 497 18.59 -23.55 -0.28
C SER A 497 17.38 -24.43 -0.61
N ARG A 498 16.69 -24.92 0.43
CA ARG A 498 15.42 -25.64 0.33
C ARG A 498 14.28 -24.64 0.46
N GLY A 499 13.73 -24.23 -0.66
CA GLY A 499 12.37 -23.72 -0.69
C GLY A 499 11.55 -24.45 -1.75
N PRO A 500 10.21 -24.24 -1.83
CA PRO A 500 9.39 -24.72 -2.94
C PRO A 500 10.01 -24.42 -4.31
N TRP A 501 9.58 -25.12 -5.37
CA TRP A 501 10.17 -25.10 -6.73
C TRP A 501 10.17 -23.74 -7.47
N TRP A 502 9.67 -22.68 -6.85
CA TRP A 502 9.77 -21.28 -7.29
C TRP A 502 10.64 -20.41 -6.35
N THR A 503 11.37 -21.03 -5.42
CA THR A 503 12.06 -20.28 -4.36
C THR A 503 13.39 -19.76 -4.86
N PRO A 504 13.64 -18.46 -4.68
CA PRO A 504 14.93 -17.84 -4.98
C PRO A 504 16.11 -18.59 -4.36
N HIS A 505 17.22 -18.67 -5.10
CA HIS A 505 18.50 -19.10 -4.55
C HIS A 505 18.94 -18.16 -3.43
N LEU A 506 19.44 -18.73 -2.35
CA LEU A 506 20.06 -17.95 -1.28
C LEU A 506 21.52 -17.70 -1.63
N PHE A 507 21.95 -16.46 -1.45
CA PHE A 507 23.31 -15.99 -1.64
C PHE A 507 23.87 -15.55 -0.31
N TYR A 508 25.14 -15.86 -0.07
CA TYR A 508 25.83 -15.40 1.13
C TYR A 508 27.28 -15.04 0.86
N LYS A 509 27.85 -14.24 1.77
CA LYS A 509 29.26 -13.87 1.77
C LYS A 509 29.75 -13.77 3.21
N ARG A 510 30.90 -14.40 3.49
CA ARG A 510 31.64 -14.18 4.73
C ARG A 510 32.38 -12.85 4.64
N LEU A 511 32.37 -12.09 5.72
CA LEU A 511 32.91 -10.73 5.81
C LEU A 511 34.27 -10.68 6.50
N VAL A 512 34.69 -11.81 7.10
CA VAL A 512 35.94 -12.03 7.84
C VAL A 512 36.74 -13.17 7.24
#